data_AF-A0A964AFG1-F1
#
_entry.id   AF-A0A964AFG1-F1
#
_cell.length_a   1.000
_cell.length_b   1.000
_cell.length_c   1.000
_cell.angle_alpha   90.00
_cell.angle_beta   90.00
_cell.angle_gamma   90.00
#
_symmetry.space_group_name_H-M   'P 1'
#
loop_
_entity.id
_entity.type
_entity.pdbx_description
1 polymer ?
#
loop_
_entity_poly.entity_id
_entity_poly.type
_entity_poly.pdbx_seq_one_letter_code
_entity_poly.pdbx_strand_id
1 'polypeptide(L)'
;MPVLPLLLGAALAATPIEPVLQKHAPAQAPALLQLAQDEADALVTALGASGARADGLREAYQEQLAANLWAKDRAGFPLDAARIDRTIIRYERFKLQRYVTAGVFPKRYFGYVDLDWDTAADEATMMRVAHDAAAEINAWLGERGTAWRVTDAEIIVTFIAEGGALLLGERNALKDQVHPIYDIGLDDIASGSSEFGGLITRLDRRFGTGVGEIVTWVDGEPYLSRHMTFEEAVLGTALMWVWEKEICAKKLAKEGRPPLEGRPPEDQFILGSLVYNSGILFSEGRLGMIRDFRTGGYLDEASRANVKRRTALNLLAPDGALQELAMGLGYRDQLTSWNAVYHIMQRWGGYAGIMAFTDVFTPDGALREVPPEPPPPQVVHPEPTPVAPAAEPPAPTGCATTRPPGLWLLGLYFIWLATRFSSRRLVISSSLPRTAN
;
A
#
# COMPACT_ATOMS: atom_id res chain seq x y z
N MET A 1 -8.07 -12.45 -10.38
CA MET A 1 -8.56 -11.71 -11.57
C MET A 1 -7.36 -11.21 -12.36
N PRO A 2 -7.40 -11.07 -13.70
CA PRO A 2 -6.29 -10.41 -14.39
C PRO A 2 -6.27 -8.95 -13.92
N VAL A 3 -5.10 -8.43 -13.57
CA VAL A 3 -4.86 -7.00 -13.39
C VAL A 3 -5.23 -6.35 -14.72
N LEU A 4 -6.43 -5.80 -14.80
CA LEU A 4 -6.89 -5.12 -16.00
C LEU A 4 -5.97 -3.90 -16.14
N PRO A 5 -5.14 -3.81 -17.20
CA PRO A 5 -4.44 -2.57 -17.43
C PRO A 5 -5.51 -1.52 -17.70
N LEU A 6 -5.52 -0.46 -16.88
CA LEU A 6 -6.29 0.77 -17.03
C LEU A 6 -5.77 1.57 -18.26
N LEU A 7 -5.65 0.90 -19.41
CA LEU A 7 -5.26 1.46 -20.69
C LEU A 7 -6.40 1.25 -21.67
N LEU A 8 -7.46 2.04 -21.50
CA LEU A 8 -8.49 2.24 -22.51
C LEU A 8 -8.52 3.74 -22.84
N GLY A 9 -7.49 4.17 -23.56
CA GLY A 9 -7.42 5.48 -24.22
C GLY A 9 -8.25 5.53 -25.50
N ALA A 10 -9.53 5.15 -25.40
CA ALA A 10 -10.53 5.56 -26.38
C ALA A 10 -11.31 6.69 -25.72
N ALA A 11 -11.48 7.82 -26.43
CA ALA A 11 -12.33 8.93 -26.02
C ALA A 11 -13.79 8.44 -25.92
N LEU A 12 -14.10 7.74 -24.83
CA LEU A 12 -15.45 7.45 -24.40
C LEU A 12 -16.02 8.81 -24.01
N ALA A 13 -17.02 9.29 -24.75
CA ALA A 13 -17.84 10.40 -24.30
C ALA A 13 -18.13 10.17 -22.81
N ALA A 14 -17.82 11.16 -21.97
CA ALA A 14 -17.86 11.06 -20.52
C ALA A 14 -19.09 10.25 -20.11
N THR A 15 -18.87 9.02 -19.65
CA THR A 15 -19.99 8.12 -19.37
C THR A 15 -20.73 8.71 -18.18
N PRO A 16 -22.02 9.08 -18.32
CA PRO A 16 -22.72 9.76 -17.25
C PRO A 16 -22.74 8.87 -16.00
N ILE A 17 -22.44 9.45 -14.84
CA ILE A 17 -22.50 8.75 -13.55
C ILE A 17 -23.94 8.59 -13.04
N GLU A 18 -24.85 9.44 -13.54
CA GLU A 18 -26.25 9.51 -13.12
C GLU A 18 -26.98 8.16 -13.14
N PRO A 19 -26.88 7.29 -14.18
CA PRO A 19 -27.54 5.99 -14.17
C PRO A 19 -27.11 5.10 -13.00
N VAL A 20 -25.83 5.13 -12.62
CA VAL A 20 -25.32 4.34 -11.49
C VAL A 20 -25.78 4.93 -10.16
N LEU A 21 -25.80 6.26 -10.05
CA LEU A 21 -26.34 6.95 -8.87
C LEU A 21 -27.84 6.65 -8.69
N GLN A 22 -28.63 6.71 -9.77
CA GLN A 22 -30.06 6.38 -9.74
C GLN A 22 -30.31 4.91 -9.37
N LYS A 23 -29.44 3.99 -9.83
CA LYS A 23 -29.52 2.57 -9.49
C LYS A 23 -29.30 2.30 -8.00
N HIS A 24 -28.29 2.90 -7.38
CA HIS A 24 -27.88 2.54 -6.01
C HIS A 24 -28.33 3.51 -4.91
N ALA A 25 -28.58 4.76 -5.26
CA ALA A 25 -28.99 5.81 -4.32
C ALA A 25 -30.04 6.76 -4.94
N PRO A 26 -31.20 6.24 -5.40
CA PRO A 26 -32.16 7.02 -6.19
C PRO A 26 -32.64 8.30 -5.51
N ALA A 27 -32.86 8.25 -4.20
CA ALA A 27 -33.31 9.42 -3.43
C ALA A 27 -32.22 10.49 -3.26
N GLN A 28 -30.94 10.10 -3.30
CA GLN A 28 -29.79 10.97 -3.10
C GLN A 28 -29.06 11.31 -4.41
N ALA A 29 -29.43 10.69 -5.53
CA ALA A 29 -28.74 10.86 -6.81
C ALA A 29 -28.58 12.33 -7.23
N PRO A 30 -29.61 13.22 -7.14
CA PRO A 30 -29.42 14.63 -7.45
C PRO A 30 -28.40 15.34 -6.54
N ALA A 31 -28.40 15.03 -5.24
CA ALA A 31 -27.47 15.62 -4.27
C ALA A 31 -26.04 15.12 -4.50
N LEU A 32 -25.86 13.84 -4.82
CA LEU A 32 -24.54 13.27 -5.14
C LEU A 32 -24.00 13.81 -6.47
N LEU A 33 -24.86 14.05 -7.46
CA LEU A 33 -24.46 14.67 -8.72
C LEU A 33 -24.00 16.12 -8.50
N GLN A 34 -24.73 16.90 -7.70
CA GLN A 34 -24.32 18.25 -7.32
C GLN A 34 -23.00 18.23 -6.55
N LEU A 35 -22.85 17.32 -5.58
CA LEU A 35 -21.60 17.18 -4.82
C LEU A 35 -20.41 16.88 -5.74
N ALA A 36 -20.58 16.03 -6.75
CA ALA A 36 -19.52 15.76 -7.74
C ALA A 36 -19.14 17.02 -8.53
N GLN A 37 -20.09 17.88 -8.87
CA GLN A 37 -19.81 19.16 -9.54
C GLN A 37 -19.06 20.11 -8.60
N ASP A 38 -19.52 20.23 -7.34
CA ASP A 38 -18.91 21.10 -6.33
C ASP A 38 -17.46 20.67 -6.03
N GLU A 39 -17.19 19.36 -5.94
CA GLU A 39 -15.84 18.84 -5.69
C GLU A 39 -14.92 19.01 -6.92
N ALA A 40 -15.47 18.99 -8.14
CA ALA A 40 -14.72 19.34 -9.36
C ALA A 40 -14.31 20.83 -9.36
N ASP A 41 -15.22 21.73 -8.98
CA ASP A 41 -14.95 23.16 -8.85
C ASP A 41 -13.95 23.46 -7.71
N ALA A 42 -14.07 22.74 -6.60
CA ALA A 42 -13.12 22.82 -5.50
C ALA A 42 -11.71 22.36 -5.95
N LEU A 43 -11.62 21.32 -6.78
CA LEU A 43 -10.36 20.86 -7.36
C LEU A 43 -9.72 21.92 -8.27
N VAL A 44 -10.50 22.50 -9.19
CA VAL A 44 -10.07 23.60 -10.07
C VAL A 44 -9.51 24.77 -9.25
N THR A 45 -10.24 25.17 -8.21
CA THR A 45 -9.84 26.25 -7.31
C THR A 45 -8.55 25.91 -6.57
N ALA A 46 -8.46 24.70 -5.99
CA ALA A 46 -7.30 24.26 -5.22
C ALA A 46 -6.02 24.14 -6.07
N LEU A 47 -6.15 23.83 -7.36
CA LEU A 47 -5.04 23.74 -8.30
C LEU A 47 -4.78 25.03 -9.09
N GLY A 48 -5.56 26.09 -8.85
CA GLY A 48 -5.41 27.38 -9.54
C GLY A 48 -5.60 27.30 -11.06
N ALA A 49 -6.40 26.35 -11.54
CA ALA A 49 -6.66 26.16 -12.98
C ALA A 49 -7.68 27.21 -13.49
N SER A 50 -7.54 27.63 -14.75
CA SER A 50 -8.42 28.63 -15.38
C SER A 50 -8.62 28.37 -16.88
N GLY A 51 -9.70 28.93 -17.44
CA GLY A 51 -10.06 28.78 -18.86
C GLY A 51 -10.14 27.31 -19.28
N ALA A 52 -9.58 26.98 -20.45
CA ALA A 52 -9.57 25.62 -20.98
C ALA A 52 -8.94 24.58 -20.05
N ARG A 53 -7.99 24.98 -19.17
CA ARG A 53 -7.42 24.05 -18.18
C ARG A 53 -8.41 23.71 -17.07
N ALA A 54 -9.25 24.66 -16.67
CA ALA A 54 -10.29 24.41 -15.68
C ALA A 54 -11.34 23.45 -16.24
N ASP A 55 -11.77 23.67 -17.48
CA ASP A 55 -12.78 22.83 -18.14
C ASP A 55 -12.27 21.39 -18.32
N GLY A 56 -11.07 21.23 -18.86
CA GLY A 56 -10.46 19.90 -19.01
C GLY A 56 -10.22 19.18 -17.68
N LEU A 57 -9.94 19.90 -16.59
CA LEU A 57 -9.78 19.30 -15.27
C LEU A 57 -11.12 18.82 -14.69
N ARG A 58 -12.23 19.53 -14.93
CA ARG A 58 -13.57 19.07 -14.55
C ARG A 58 -13.95 17.82 -15.33
N GLU A 59 -13.69 17.81 -16.63
CA GLU A 59 -13.92 16.64 -17.50
C GLU A 59 -13.11 15.44 -16.99
N ALA A 60 -11.80 15.61 -16.77
CA ALA A 60 -10.95 14.55 -16.25
C ALA A 60 -11.44 14.01 -14.88
N TYR A 61 -11.87 14.91 -13.98
CA TYR A 61 -12.45 14.50 -12.70
C TYR A 61 -13.72 13.66 -12.89
N GLN A 62 -14.66 14.11 -13.74
CA GLN A 62 -15.90 13.39 -14.03
C GLN A 62 -15.65 12.04 -14.70
N GLU A 63 -14.69 11.95 -15.61
CA GLU A 63 -14.28 10.70 -16.25
C GLU A 63 -13.70 9.70 -15.24
N GLN A 64 -12.82 10.15 -14.32
CA GLN A 64 -12.28 9.28 -13.27
C GLN A 64 -13.37 8.81 -12.30
N LEU A 65 -14.30 9.69 -11.92
CA LEU A 65 -15.46 9.31 -11.12
C LEU A 65 -16.30 8.24 -11.81
N ALA A 66 -16.62 8.44 -13.10
CA ALA A 66 -17.40 7.49 -13.87
C ALA A 66 -16.69 6.14 -13.96
N ALA A 67 -15.41 6.13 -14.33
CA ALA A 67 -14.61 4.92 -14.43
C ALA A 67 -14.60 4.15 -13.11
N ASN A 68 -14.37 4.84 -11.98
CA ASN A 68 -14.35 4.23 -10.65
C ASN A 68 -15.72 3.68 -10.24
N LEU A 69 -16.78 4.48 -10.39
CA LEU A 69 -18.14 4.11 -10.01
C LEU A 69 -18.65 2.90 -10.83
N TRP A 70 -18.43 2.90 -12.15
CA TRP A 70 -18.79 1.78 -13.01
C TRP A 70 -17.96 0.52 -12.75
N ALA A 71 -16.66 0.67 -12.44
CA ALA A 71 -15.83 -0.47 -12.07
C ALA A 71 -16.35 -1.13 -10.78
N LYS A 72 -16.70 -0.33 -9.77
CA LYS A 72 -17.31 -0.79 -8.52
C LYS A 72 -18.68 -1.42 -8.75
N ASP A 73 -19.55 -0.81 -9.56
CA ASP A 73 -20.87 -1.37 -9.89
C ASP A 73 -20.77 -2.74 -10.56
N ARG A 74 -19.88 -2.88 -11.56
CA ARG A 74 -19.66 -4.16 -12.26
C ARG A 74 -19.04 -5.22 -11.38
N ALA A 75 -18.19 -4.81 -10.44
CA ALA A 75 -17.65 -5.72 -9.42
C ALA A 75 -18.74 -6.14 -8.43
N GLY A 76 -19.88 -5.43 -8.36
CA GLY A 76 -20.99 -5.68 -7.44
C GLY A 76 -20.90 -4.88 -6.14
N PHE A 77 -19.93 -3.97 -6.01
CA PHE A 77 -19.57 -3.30 -4.75
C PHE A 77 -20.77 -2.62 -4.07
N PRO A 78 -20.90 -2.66 -2.72
CA PRO A 78 -21.96 -1.95 -2.03
C PRO A 78 -21.78 -0.44 -2.20
N LEU A 79 -22.74 0.18 -2.90
CA LEU A 79 -22.69 1.58 -3.32
C LEU A 79 -23.84 2.40 -2.70
N ASP A 80 -23.96 2.41 -1.37
CA ASP A 80 -24.88 3.36 -0.74
C ASP A 80 -24.40 4.82 -0.89
N ALA A 81 -25.31 5.77 -0.63
CA ALA A 81 -25.04 7.20 -0.81
C ALA A 81 -23.84 7.70 0.01
N ALA A 82 -23.67 7.24 1.25
CA ALA A 82 -22.58 7.67 2.12
C ALA A 82 -21.22 7.14 1.62
N ARG A 83 -21.20 5.89 1.14
CA ARG A 83 -20.02 5.28 0.53
C ARG A 83 -19.64 5.94 -0.78
N ILE A 84 -20.61 6.29 -1.63
CA ILE A 84 -20.37 7.01 -2.89
C ILE A 84 -19.75 8.38 -2.60
N ASP A 85 -20.36 9.17 -1.71
CA ASP A 85 -19.82 10.48 -1.29
C ASP A 85 -18.36 10.33 -0.83
N ARG A 86 -18.14 9.51 0.20
CA ARG A 86 -16.87 9.44 0.91
C ARG A 86 -15.75 8.79 0.10
N THR A 87 -16.00 7.63 -0.49
CA THR A 87 -14.95 6.75 -1.07
C THR A 87 -14.80 6.86 -2.58
N ILE A 88 -15.69 7.60 -3.25
CA ILE A 88 -15.66 7.81 -4.70
C ILE A 88 -15.53 9.29 -4.97
N ILE A 89 -16.52 10.11 -4.60
CA ILE A 89 -16.55 11.53 -4.97
C ILE A 89 -15.41 12.31 -4.30
N ARG A 90 -15.39 12.37 -2.97
CA ARG A 90 -14.36 13.15 -2.25
C ARG A 90 -12.97 12.55 -2.34
N TYR A 91 -12.89 11.21 -2.36
CA TYR A 91 -11.61 10.52 -2.47
C TYR A 91 -10.96 10.71 -3.85
N GLU A 92 -11.73 10.69 -4.95
CA GLU A 92 -11.14 10.96 -6.27
C GLU A 92 -10.60 12.40 -6.36
N ARG A 93 -11.27 13.36 -5.71
CA ARG A 93 -10.77 14.75 -5.63
C ARG A 93 -9.43 14.78 -4.88
N PHE A 94 -9.37 14.12 -3.72
CA PHE A 94 -8.14 13.99 -2.96
C PHE A 94 -7.02 13.38 -3.81
N LYS A 95 -7.29 12.28 -4.51
CA LYS A 95 -6.30 11.59 -5.36
C LYS A 95 -5.78 12.49 -6.48
N LEU A 96 -6.66 13.11 -7.27
CA LEU A 96 -6.27 13.99 -8.38
C LEU A 96 -5.44 15.16 -7.87
N GLN A 97 -5.90 15.80 -6.80
CA GLN A 97 -5.15 16.90 -6.19
C GLN A 97 -3.76 16.43 -5.75
N ARG A 98 -3.65 15.29 -5.06
CA ARG A 98 -2.36 14.78 -4.57
C ARG A 98 -1.45 14.33 -5.71
N TYR A 99 -1.99 13.73 -6.76
CA TYR A 99 -1.20 13.38 -7.94
C TYR A 99 -0.53 14.63 -8.55
N VAL A 100 -1.28 15.72 -8.71
CA VAL A 100 -0.74 16.98 -9.24
C VAL A 100 0.26 17.62 -8.28
N THR A 101 -0.08 17.78 -7.00
CA THR A 101 0.76 18.55 -6.08
C THR A 101 1.97 17.76 -5.56
N ALA A 102 1.81 16.45 -5.33
CA ALA A 102 2.87 15.59 -4.82
C ALA A 102 3.74 15.01 -5.93
N GLY A 103 3.23 14.94 -7.16
CA GLY A 103 3.85 14.22 -8.28
C GLY A 103 3.78 12.69 -8.15
N VAL A 104 3.10 12.19 -7.11
CA VAL A 104 2.97 10.76 -6.81
C VAL A 104 1.53 10.47 -6.45
N PHE A 105 0.99 9.45 -7.07
CA PHE A 105 -0.32 8.92 -6.78
C PHE A 105 -0.28 8.25 -5.39
N PRO A 106 -1.18 8.62 -4.45
CA PRO A 106 -1.38 7.84 -3.25
C PRO A 106 -1.67 6.40 -3.67
N LYS A 107 -0.90 5.42 -3.20
CA LYS A 107 -1.20 4.00 -3.48
C LYS A 107 -2.68 3.73 -3.15
N ARG A 108 -3.30 2.77 -3.83
CA ARG A 108 -4.70 2.45 -3.55
C ARG A 108 -4.76 1.68 -2.23
N TYR A 109 -5.25 2.31 -1.17
CA TYR A 109 -5.44 1.68 0.15
C TYR A 109 -6.92 1.45 0.51
N PHE A 110 -7.83 2.04 -0.27
CA PHE A 110 -9.28 1.87 -0.11
C PHE A 110 -9.77 0.59 -0.77
N GLY A 111 -10.60 -0.16 -0.03
CA GLY A 111 -10.98 -1.54 -0.33
C GLY A 111 -10.12 -2.60 0.36
N TYR A 112 -9.36 -2.21 1.40
CA TYR A 112 -8.59 -3.12 2.26
C TYR A 112 -8.82 -2.87 3.75
N VAL A 113 -9.80 -2.02 4.07
CA VAL A 113 -10.19 -1.71 5.45
C VAL A 113 -11.71 -1.51 5.57
N ASP A 114 -12.50 -1.88 4.58
CA ASP A 114 -13.96 -1.68 4.61
C ASP A 114 -14.72 -2.93 5.06
N LEU A 115 -14.01 -4.05 5.27
CA LEU A 115 -14.56 -5.33 5.73
C LEU A 115 -15.65 -5.88 4.79
N ASP A 116 -15.50 -5.57 3.50
CA ASP A 116 -16.44 -6.00 2.47
C ASP A 116 -15.78 -7.00 1.52
N TRP A 117 -16.58 -7.62 0.65
CA TRP A 117 -16.11 -8.45 -0.47
C TRP A 117 -15.39 -9.74 -0.07
N ASP A 118 -14.65 -10.29 -1.03
CA ASP A 118 -13.81 -11.47 -0.94
C ASP A 118 -12.56 -11.24 -0.08
N THR A 119 -12.27 -10.00 0.32
CA THR A 119 -11.15 -9.63 1.20
C THR A 119 -11.55 -9.41 2.65
N ALA A 120 -12.86 -9.32 2.97
CA ALA A 120 -13.37 -9.02 4.31
C ALA A 120 -12.74 -9.84 5.44
N ALA A 121 -12.60 -11.16 5.26
CA ALA A 121 -12.04 -12.05 6.28
C ALA A 121 -10.56 -11.78 6.56
N ASP A 122 -9.80 -11.46 5.51
CA ASP A 122 -8.37 -11.13 5.63
C ASP A 122 -8.17 -9.72 6.15
N GLU A 123 -9.03 -8.78 5.78
CA GLU A 123 -9.05 -7.43 6.36
C GLU A 123 -9.35 -7.49 7.86
N ALA A 124 -10.37 -8.26 8.27
CA ALA A 124 -10.70 -8.48 9.67
C ALA A 124 -9.51 -9.09 10.44
N THR A 125 -8.82 -10.05 9.82
CA THR A 125 -7.62 -10.67 10.39
C THR A 125 -6.47 -9.67 10.50
N MET A 126 -6.16 -8.93 9.44
CA MET A 126 -5.14 -7.88 9.44
C MET A 126 -5.41 -6.83 10.54
N MET A 127 -6.64 -6.34 10.64
CA MET A 127 -7.03 -5.35 11.64
C MET A 127 -6.89 -5.87 13.07
N ARG A 128 -7.39 -7.08 13.35
CA ARG A 128 -7.27 -7.71 14.66
C ARG A 128 -5.81 -7.93 15.05
N VAL A 129 -5.00 -8.48 14.14
CA VAL A 129 -3.57 -8.69 14.38
C VAL A 129 -2.85 -7.37 14.62
N ALA A 130 -3.12 -6.34 13.80
CA ALA A 130 -2.53 -5.02 13.98
C ALA A 130 -2.90 -4.38 15.32
N HIS A 131 -4.17 -4.47 15.72
CA HIS A 131 -4.66 -3.94 16.99
C HIS A 131 -3.99 -4.61 18.20
N ASP A 132 -4.03 -5.93 18.24
CA ASP A 132 -3.42 -6.71 19.33
C ASP A 132 -1.90 -6.52 19.37
N ALA A 133 -1.25 -6.43 18.20
CA ALA A 133 0.18 -6.16 18.12
C ALA A 133 0.51 -4.76 18.62
N ALA A 134 -0.25 -3.72 18.23
CA ALA A 134 -0.06 -2.37 18.74
C ALA A 134 -0.19 -2.31 20.26
N ALA A 135 -1.17 -3.02 20.84
CA ALA A 135 -1.35 -3.10 22.29
C ALA A 135 -0.12 -3.73 22.98
N GLU A 136 0.34 -4.90 22.52
CA GLU A 136 1.51 -5.59 23.08
C GLU A 136 2.81 -4.79 22.90
N ILE A 137 3.01 -4.19 21.73
CA ILE A 137 4.14 -3.30 21.43
C ILE A 137 4.14 -2.12 22.38
N ASN A 138 3.02 -1.43 22.55
CA ASN A 138 2.93 -0.25 23.41
C ASN A 138 3.12 -0.60 24.89
N ALA A 139 2.65 -1.76 25.34
CA ALA A 139 2.92 -2.25 26.69
C ALA A 139 4.43 -2.48 26.90
N TRP A 140 5.09 -3.16 25.96
CA TRP A 140 6.54 -3.39 25.98
C TRP A 140 7.36 -2.10 25.92
N LEU A 141 6.96 -1.14 25.08
CA LEU A 141 7.57 0.18 25.00
C LEU A 141 7.41 0.95 26.32
N GLY A 142 6.24 0.87 26.94
CA GLY A 142 5.96 1.50 28.24
C GLY A 142 6.85 0.96 29.36
N GLU A 143 7.08 -0.35 29.43
CA GLU A 143 8.00 -0.98 30.39
C GLU A 143 9.45 -0.51 30.23
N ARG A 144 9.82 -0.05 29.02
CA ARG A 144 11.14 0.49 28.71
C ARG A 144 11.24 2.01 28.88
N GLY A 145 10.15 2.67 29.28
CA GLY A 145 10.09 4.12 29.41
C GLY A 145 10.10 4.85 28.07
N THR A 146 9.77 4.17 26.97
CA THR A 146 9.63 4.82 25.67
C THR A 146 8.33 5.62 25.62
N ALA A 147 8.41 6.90 25.24
CA ALA A 147 7.27 7.82 25.28
C ALA A 147 6.46 7.87 23.97
N TRP A 148 7.03 7.46 22.84
CA TRP A 148 6.27 7.33 21.59
C TRP A 148 5.53 5.99 21.53
N ARG A 149 4.48 5.93 20.71
CA ARG A 149 3.57 4.78 20.61
C ARG A 149 3.43 4.34 19.16
N VAL A 150 2.98 3.11 18.94
CA VAL A 150 2.54 2.60 17.64
C VAL A 150 1.02 2.57 17.60
N THR A 151 0.42 2.88 16.45
CA THR A 151 -1.04 2.84 16.27
C THR A 151 -1.46 1.80 15.24
N ASP A 152 -2.71 1.36 15.32
CA ASP A 152 -3.31 0.38 14.43
C ASP A 152 -3.21 0.85 12.96
N ALA A 153 -3.54 2.13 12.71
CA ALA A 153 -3.45 2.75 11.39
C ALA A 153 -2.02 2.74 10.83
N GLU A 154 -1.00 3.02 11.66
CA GLU A 154 0.39 2.99 11.22
C GLU A 154 0.80 1.59 10.76
N ILE A 155 0.43 0.54 11.50
CA ILE A 155 0.75 -0.86 11.14
C ILE A 155 0.02 -1.24 9.85
N ILE A 156 -1.29 -1.02 9.77
CA ILE A 156 -2.13 -1.41 8.62
C ILE A 156 -1.65 -0.71 7.34
N VAL A 157 -1.43 0.60 7.39
CA VAL A 157 -0.98 1.35 6.21
C VAL A 157 0.40 0.90 5.77
N THR A 158 1.31 0.64 6.71
CA THR A 158 2.64 0.12 6.39
C THR A 158 2.53 -1.25 5.72
N PHE A 159 1.71 -2.16 6.25
CA PHE A 159 1.52 -3.50 5.70
C PHE A 159 0.99 -3.44 4.26
N ILE A 160 -0.09 -2.67 4.05
CA ILE A 160 -0.67 -2.50 2.71
C ILE A 160 0.35 -1.89 1.75
N ALA A 161 1.15 -0.92 2.21
CA ALA A 161 2.15 -0.25 1.38
C ALA A 161 3.32 -1.17 0.97
N GLU A 162 3.71 -2.09 1.84
CA GLU A 162 4.84 -3.00 1.63
C GLU A 162 4.47 -4.26 0.84
N GLY A 163 3.24 -4.39 0.37
CA GLY A 163 2.82 -5.53 -0.47
C GLY A 163 1.52 -6.17 -0.01
N GLY A 164 1.00 -5.79 1.16
CA GLY A 164 -0.26 -6.30 1.70
C GLY A 164 -1.44 -6.09 0.74
N ALA A 165 -1.47 -4.99 -0.02
CA ALA A 165 -2.46 -4.78 -1.07
C ALA A 165 -2.50 -5.92 -2.11
N LEU A 166 -1.31 -6.38 -2.55
CA LEU A 166 -1.21 -7.46 -3.52
C LEU A 166 -1.62 -8.79 -2.90
N LEU A 167 -1.27 -9.04 -1.64
CA LEU A 167 -1.69 -10.24 -0.93
C LEU A 167 -3.21 -10.29 -0.72
N LEU A 168 -3.85 -9.16 -0.41
CA LEU A 168 -5.29 -9.07 -0.19
C LEU A 168 -6.08 -9.19 -1.50
N GLY A 169 -5.58 -8.64 -2.61
CA GLY A 169 -6.31 -8.65 -3.88
C GLY A 169 -5.88 -9.76 -4.85
N GLU A 170 -4.66 -9.67 -5.35
CA GLU A 170 -4.21 -10.40 -6.54
C GLU A 170 -3.55 -11.74 -6.24
N ARG A 171 -2.96 -11.86 -5.05
CA ARG A 171 -2.08 -12.97 -4.64
C ARG A 171 -2.60 -13.69 -3.39
N ASN A 172 -3.94 -13.80 -3.26
CA ASN A 172 -4.59 -14.50 -2.16
C ASN A 172 -4.04 -15.93 -1.92
N ALA A 173 -3.62 -16.62 -2.99
CA ALA A 173 -3.03 -17.96 -2.89
C ALA A 173 -1.63 -18.02 -2.20
N LEU A 174 -1.00 -16.88 -1.91
CA LEU A 174 0.31 -16.82 -1.23
C LEU A 174 0.18 -16.62 0.27
N LYS A 175 -1.03 -16.45 0.82
CA LYS A 175 -1.25 -16.09 2.24
C LYS A 175 -0.68 -17.11 3.24
N ASP A 176 -0.55 -18.37 2.86
CA ASP A 176 0.04 -19.41 3.73
C ASP A 176 1.56 -19.57 3.54
N GLN A 177 2.15 -18.84 2.60
CA GLN A 177 3.54 -18.98 2.17
C GLN A 177 4.13 -17.64 1.72
N VAL A 178 3.88 -16.60 2.52
CA VAL A 178 4.30 -15.23 2.23
C VAL A 178 5.82 -15.13 2.36
N HIS A 179 6.51 -14.75 1.29
CA HIS A 179 7.93 -14.46 1.38
C HIS A 179 8.12 -13.06 2.02
N PRO A 180 8.86 -12.93 3.14
CA PRO A 180 8.99 -11.68 3.91
C PRO A 180 9.78 -10.57 3.22
N ILE A 181 10.13 -10.72 1.94
CA ILE A 181 10.92 -9.73 1.21
C ILE A 181 10.26 -9.52 -0.16
N TYR A 182 10.00 -10.63 -0.86
CA TYR A 182 9.45 -10.55 -2.21
C TYR A 182 7.94 -10.27 -2.25
N ASP A 183 7.19 -10.70 -1.22
CA ASP A 183 5.74 -10.53 -1.19
C ASP A 183 5.30 -9.39 -0.26
N ILE A 184 5.99 -9.24 0.87
CA ILE A 184 5.86 -8.10 1.79
C ILE A 184 7.28 -7.57 2.00
N GLY A 185 7.60 -6.34 1.62
CA GLY A 185 8.95 -5.75 1.63
C GLY A 185 9.59 -5.56 3.01
N LEU A 186 9.68 -6.60 3.83
CA LEU A 186 10.29 -6.58 5.16
C LEU A 186 11.80 -6.79 5.06
N ASP A 187 12.47 -5.95 4.27
CA ASP A 187 13.91 -6.03 4.02
C ASP A 187 14.75 -6.01 5.31
N ASP A 188 14.25 -5.33 6.34
CA ASP A 188 14.90 -5.15 7.64
C ASP A 188 14.36 -6.08 8.74
N ILE A 189 13.62 -7.15 8.38
CA ILE A 189 13.09 -8.13 9.35
C ILE A 189 14.21 -8.75 10.21
N ALA A 190 15.39 -8.96 9.63
CA ALA A 190 16.55 -9.47 10.37
C ALA A 190 17.05 -8.49 11.44
N SER A 191 17.15 -7.20 11.10
CA SER A 191 17.56 -6.14 12.02
C SER A 191 16.60 -6.08 13.22
N GLY A 192 15.28 -6.06 12.94
CA GLY A 192 14.25 -6.11 13.98
C GLY A 192 14.33 -7.39 14.83
N SER A 193 14.56 -8.53 14.20
CA SER A 193 14.69 -9.83 14.89
C SER A 193 15.82 -9.85 15.92
N SER A 194 16.94 -9.19 15.62
CA SER A 194 18.09 -9.13 16.53
C SER A 194 17.91 -8.14 17.69
N GLU A 195 17.29 -6.98 17.45
CA GLU A 195 17.16 -5.93 18.46
C GLU A 195 15.97 -6.17 19.42
N PHE A 196 14.91 -6.84 18.94
CA PHE A 196 13.62 -6.93 19.61
C PHE A 196 13.24 -8.33 20.11
N GLY A 197 14.21 -9.21 20.39
CA GLY A 197 13.93 -10.60 20.81
C GLY A 197 12.93 -10.73 21.98
N GLY A 198 12.95 -9.80 22.93
CA GLY A 198 11.98 -9.74 24.03
C GLY A 198 10.55 -9.42 23.58
N LEU A 199 10.38 -8.49 22.64
CA LEU A 199 9.08 -8.16 22.05
C LEU A 199 8.57 -9.29 21.17
N ILE A 200 9.45 -9.90 20.37
CA ILE A 200 9.12 -11.05 19.51
C ILE A 200 8.59 -12.21 20.34
N THR A 201 9.25 -12.53 21.46
CA THR A 201 8.78 -13.57 22.38
C THR A 201 7.37 -13.29 22.92
N ARG A 202 7.00 -12.01 23.13
CA ARG A 202 5.64 -11.64 23.56
C ARG A 202 4.64 -11.83 22.43
N LEU A 203 4.97 -11.37 21.22
CA LEU A 203 4.10 -11.55 20.05
C LEU A 203 3.89 -13.04 19.76
N ASP A 204 4.95 -13.85 19.71
CA ASP A 204 4.84 -15.30 19.49
C ASP A 204 3.97 -15.99 20.54
N ARG A 205 4.10 -15.59 21.81
CA ARG A 205 3.22 -16.09 22.87
C ARG A 205 1.77 -15.64 22.71
N ARG A 206 1.55 -14.37 22.34
CA ARG A 206 0.22 -13.77 22.21
C ARG A 206 -0.57 -14.40 21.06
N PHE A 207 0.09 -14.58 19.92
CA PHE A 207 -0.53 -15.04 18.68
C PHE A 207 -0.37 -16.53 18.43
N GLY A 208 0.47 -17.24 19.20
CA GLY A 208 0.78 -18.64 18.95
C GLY A 208 1.59 -18.84 17.67
N THR A 209 2.40 -17.84 17.29
CA THR A 209 3.20 -17.81 16.06
C THR A 209 4.66 -18.19 16.31
N GLY A 210 5.45 -18.29 15.23
CA GLY A 210 6.90 -18.49 15.29
C GLY A 210 7.65 -17.40 14.52
N VAL A 211 7.28 -16.13 14.69
CA VAL A 211 7.91 -14.97 14.03
C VAL A 211 9.40 -14.93 14.36
N GLY A 212 9.79 -15.25 15.61
CA GLY A 212 11.20 -15.32 16.01
C GLY A 212 11.99 -16.44 15.32
N GLU A 213 11.32 -17.40 14.70
CA GLU A 213 11.96 -18.50 13.98
C GLU A 213 12.19 -18.17 12.50
N ILE A 214 11.55 -17.13 11.95
CA ILE A 214 11.62 -16.77 10.51
C ILE A 214 13.05 -16.44 10.09
N VAL A 215 13.81 -15.76 10.95
CA VAL A 215 15.20 -15.38 10.68
C VAL A 215 16.11 -16.22 11.56
N THR A 216 16.99 -17.01 10.93
CA THR A 216 18.09 -17.71 11.61
C THR A 216 19.42 -17.07 11.28
N TRP A 217 20.38 -17.14 12.21
CA TRP A 217 21.70 -16.54 12.05
C TRP A 217 22.74 -17.66 11.91
N VAL A 218 23.47 -17.67 10.80
CA VAL A 218 24.57 -18.63 10.54
C VAL A 218 25.82 -17.82 10.25
N ASP A 219 26.86 -18.02 11.05
CA ASP A 219 28.14 -17.29 10.95
C ASP A 219 28.00 -15.76 10.95
N GLY A 220 26.99 -15.24 11.66
CA GLY A 220 26.72 -13.80 11.77
C GLY A 220 25.94 -13.20 10.60
N GLU A 221 25.53 -14.02 9.63
CA GLU A 221 24.67 -13.62 8.52
C GLU A 221 23.24 -14.13 8.73
N PRO A 222 22.21 -13.31 8.44
CA PRO A 222 20.82 -13.70 8.57
C PRO A 222 20.34 -14.50 7.34
N TYR A 223 19.52 -15.52 7.60
CA TYR A 223 18.87 -16.37 6.61
C TYR A 223 17.39 -16.51 6.94
N LEU A 224 16.56 -16.57 5.90
CA LEU A 224 15.16 -16.96 6.05
C LEU A 224 15.08 -18.47 6.23
N SER A 225 14.52 -18.92 7.35
CA SER A 225 14.35 -20.35 7.66
C SER A 225 13.11 -20.93 6.97
N ARG A 226 12.06 -20.12 6.81
CA ARG A 226 10.78 -20.48 6.19
C ARG A 226 10.01 -19.23 5.72
N HIS A 227 8.91 -19.47 5.01
CA HIS A 227 7.94 -18.43 4.67
C HIS A 227 7.03 -18.13 5.88
N MET A 228 6.38 -16.96 5.82
CA MET A 228 5.43 -16.50 6.83
C MET A 228 4.00 -16.90 6.47
N THR A 229 3.14 -17.03 7.49
CA THR A 229 1.69 -16.91 7.28
C THR A 229 1.29 -15.45 7.08
N PHE A 230 0.04 -15.21 6.68
CA PHE A 230 -0.50 -13.85 6.55
C PHE A 230 -0.46 -13.09 7.88
N GLU A 231 -0.85 -13.73 8.99
CA GLU A 231 -0.79 -13.12 10.33
C GLU A 231 0.65 -12.78 10.73
N GLU A 232 1.59 -13.70 10.49
CA GLU A 232 3.01 -13.47 10.75
C GLU A 232 3.55 -12.32 9.90
N ALA A 233 3.11 -12.16 8.65
CA ALA A 233 3.53 -11.04 7.80
C ALA A 233 3.05 -9.68 8.32
N VAL A 234 1.84 -9.61 8.90
CA VAL A 234 1.35 -8.40 9.59
C VAL A 234 2.19 -8.13 10.85
N LEU A 235 2.49 -9.16 11.65
CA LEU A 235 3.37 -9.03 12.82
C LEU A 235 4.79 -8.59 12.46
N GLY A 236 5.35 -9.14 11.38
CA GLY A 236 6.66 -8.75 10.84
C GLY A 236 6.69 -7.29 10.43
N THR A 237 5.61 -6.79 9.83
CA THR A 237 5.46 -5.36 9.52
C THR A 237 5.39 -4.52 10.80
N ALA A 238 4.64 -4.94 11.81
CA ALA A 238 4.56 -4.23 13.08
C ALA A 238 5.93 -4.13 13.77
N LEU A 239 6.72 -5.21 13.76
CA LEU A 239 8.10 -5.23 14.26
C LEU A 239 9.02 -4.31 13.47
N MET A 240 8.94 -4.34 12.14
CA MET A 240 9.68 -3.42 11.27
C MET A 240 9.33 -1.97 11.60
N TRP A 241 8.05 -1.65 11.80
CA TRP A 241 7.63 -0.30 12.13
C TRP A 241 8.17 0.19 13.49
N VAL A 242 8.22 -0.68 14.51
CA VAL A 242 8.88 -0.37 15.80
C VAL A 242 10.35 -0.02 15.56
N TRP A 243 11.05 -0.82 14.74
CA TRP A 243 12.43 -0.53 14.37
C TRP A 243 12.57 0.82 13.69
N GLU A 244 11.72 1.13 12.70
CA GLU A 244 11.70 2.42 11.98
C GLU A 244 11.54 3.61 12.95
N LYS A 245 10.64 3.52 13.92
CA LYS A 245 10.44 4.57 14.94
C LYS A 245 11.65 4.69 15.88
N GLU A 246 12.24 3.57 16.30
CA GLU A 246 13.41 3.60 17.18
C GLU A 246 14.65 4.21 16.50
N ILE A 247 14.96 3.82 15.26
CA ILE A 247 16.07 4.42 14.51
C ILE A 247 15.84 5.91 14.29
N CYS A 248 14.59 6.32 14.05
CA CYS A 248 14.22 7.72 13.89
C CYS A 248 14.43 8.50 15.20
N ALA A 249 13.95 7.99 16.32
CA ALA A 249 14.12 8.60 17.64
C ALA A 249 15.61 8.74 18.02
N LYS A 250 16.41 7.68 17.83
CA LYS A 250 17.87 7.71 18.03
C LYS A 250 18.54 8.80 17.19
N LYS A 251 18.11 8.95 15.93
CA LYS A 251 18.68 9.94 15.01
C LYS A 251 18.29 11.37 15.35
N LEU A 252 17.03 11.60 15.75
CA LEU A 252 16.56 12.90 16.25
C LEU A 252 17.37 13.34 17.47
N ALA A 253 17.56 12.45 18.44
CA ALA A 253 18.36 12.71 19.63
C ALA A 253 19.83 13.02 19.28
N LYS A 254 20.44 12.23 18.40
CA LYS A 254 21.83 12.45 17.94
C LYS A 254 22.02 13.81 17.26
N GLU A 255 21.02 14.28 16.51
CA GLU A 255 21.05 15.58 15.83
C GLU A 255 20.54 16.74 16.71
N GLY A 256 20.21 16.49 18.00
CA GLY A 256 19.70 17.52 18.91
C GLY A 256 18.36 18.11 18.49
N ARG A 257 17.53 17.36 17.76
CA ARG A 257 16.20 17.78 17.31
C ARG A 257 15.13 17.43 18.36
N PRO A 258 13.96 18.08 18.33
CA PRO A 258 12.84 17.70 19.19
C PRO A 258 12.52 16.20 19.10
N PRO A 259 12.26 15.54 20.25
CA PRO A 259 12.08 14.10 20.31
C PRO A 259 10.81 13.66 19.57
N LEU A 260 10.76 12.38 19.19
CA LEU A 260 9.69 11.84 18.34
C LEU A 260 8.32 11.95 19.01
N GLU A 261 8.23 11.62 20.30
CA GLU A 261 7.02 11.67 21.12
C GLU A 261 6.42 13.07 21.29
N GLY A 262 7.23 14.11 21.12
CA GLY A 262 6.79 15.51 21.21
C GLY A 262 6.18 16.03 19.90
N ARG A 263 6.13 15.20 18.85
CA ARG A 263 5.66 15.59 17.51
C ARG A 263 4.23 15.09 17.25
N PRO A 264 3.47 15.77 16.39
CA PRO A 264 2.17 15.29 15.92
C PRO A 264 2.26 13.85 15.35
N PRO A 265 1.22 13.02 15.49
CA PRO A 265 1.23 11.64 14.97
C PRO A 265 1.63 11.54 13.49
N GLU A 266 1.13 12.45 12.66
CA GLU A 266 1.46 12.55 11.23
C GLU A 266 2.98 12.73 11.01
N ASP A 267 3.61 13.57 11.81
CA ASP A 267 5.06 13.80 11.74
C ASP A 267 5.84 12.59 12.17
N GLN A 268 5.37 11.87 13.19
CA GLN A 268 6.00 10.63 13.62
C GLN A 268 5.96 9.59 12.50
N PHE A 269 4.82 9.44 11.82
CA PHE A 269 4.65 8.52 10.70
C PHE A 269 5.55 8.90 9.50
N ILE A 270 5.55 10.18 9.12
CA ILE A 270 6.39 10.69 8.02
C ILE A 270 7.87 10.51 8.35
N LEU A 271 8.30 10.86 9.56
CA LEU A 271 9.71 10.79 9.96
C LEU A 271 10.21 9.35 10.09
N GLY A 272 9.42 8.43 10.67
CA GLY A 272 9.75 7.00 10.72
C GLY A 272 9.99 6.46 9.30
N SER A 273 9.01 6.70 8.42
CA SER A 273 9.08 6.28 7.02
C SER A 273 10.25 6.91 6.25
N LEU A 274 10.60 8.19 6.52
CA LEU A 274 11.76 8.87 5.92
C LEU A 274 13.07 8.25 6.33
N VAL A 275 13.26 8.01 7.62
CA VAL A 275 14.52 7.47 8.13
C VAL A 275 14.74 6.06 7.61
N TYR A 276 13.69 5.23 7.56
CA TYR A 276 13.73 3.93 6.91
C TYR A 276 14.13 4.00 5.43
N ASN A 277 13.47 4.87 4.66
CA ASN A 277 13.66 4.91 3.21
C ASN A 277 14.93 5.65 2.75
N SER A 278 15.51 6.49 3.59
CA SER A 278 16.61 7.38 3.18
C SER A 278 17.84 7.34 4.09
N GLY A 279 17.69 6.83 5.31
CA GLY A 279 18.72 6.94 6.34
C GLY A 279 19.01 8.38 6.77
N ILE A 280 18.24 9.39 6.34
CA ILE A 280 18.49 10.81 6.64
C ILE A 280 17.29 11.49 7.30
N LEU A 281 17.57 12.55 8.05
CA LEU A 281 16.54 13.42 8.62
C LEU A 281 16.43 14.66 7.74
N PHE A 282 15.30 14.79 7.05
CA PHE A 282 15.03 15.94 6.19
C PHE A 282 14.86 17.22 7.01
N SER A 283 15.03 18.38 6.39
CA SER A 283 14.77 19.68 7.03
C SER A 283 13.28 19.86 7.34
N GLU A 284 12.95 20.66 8.36
CA GLU A 284 11.55 20.95 8.73
C GLU A 284 10.76 21.54 7.56
N GLY A 285 11.39 22.36 6.71
CA GLY A 285 10.78 22.86 5.47
C GLY A 285 10.40 21.73 4.51
N ARG A 286 11.22 20.69 4.38
CA ARG A 286 10.89 19.52 3.55
C ARG A 286 9.84 18.63 4.19
N LEU A 287 9.84 18.48 5.52
CA LEU A 287 8.78 17.79 6.23
C LEU A 287 7.43 18.48 6.00
N GLY A 288 7.38 19.82 6.09
CA GLY A 288 6.19 20.60 5.75
C GLY A 288 5.73 20.37 4.30
N MET A 289 6.65 20.33 3.34
CA MET A 289 6.29 19.98 1.95
C MET A 289 5.68 18.58 1.83
N ILE A 290 6.20 17.58 2.53
CA ILE A 290 5.67 16.20 2.50
C ILE A 290 4.28 16.16 3.13
N ARG A 291 4.13 16.75 4.33
CA ARG A 291 2.86 16.83 5.05
C ARG A 291 1.76 17.45 4.19
N ASP A 292 2.09 18.55 3.51
CA ASP A 292 1.16 19.30 2.67
C ASP A 292 0.99 18.71 1.24
N PHE A 293 1.65 17.59 0.93
CA PHE A 293 1.70 16.99 -0.41
C PHE A 293 2.21 17.96 -1.51
N ARG A 294 3.20 18.82 -1.20
CA ARG A 294 3.81 19.80 -2.10
C ARG A 294 5.19 19.34 -2.61
N THR A 295 5.31 18.06 -2.97
CA THR A 295 6.59 17.44 -3.35
C THR A 295 6.85 17.32 -4.84
N GLY A 296 5.86 17.60 -5.70
CA GLY A 296 5.96 17.33 -7.15
C GLY A 296 7.13 18.04 -7.82
N GLY A 297 7.29 19.34 -7.56
CA GLY A 297 8.42 20.10 -8.10
C GLY A 297 9.78 19.59 -7.61
N TYR A 298 9.87 19.20 -6.32
CA TYR A 298 11.09 18.61 -5.78
C TYR A 298 11.42 17.26 -6.42
N LEU A 299 10.44 16.37 -6.57
CA LEU A 299 10.67 15.04 -7.13
C LEU A 299 11.08 15.11 -8.60
N ASP A 300 10.47 16.01 -9.35
CA ASP A 300 10.78 16.29 -10.75
C ASP A 300 12.19 16.87 -10.92
N GLU A 301 12.58 17.84 -10.09
CA GLU A 301 13.95 18.35 -10.03
C GLU A 301 14.96 17.25 -9.66
N ALA A 302 14.67 16.47 -8.61
CA ALA A 302 15.53 15.38 -8.17
C ALA A 302 15.69 14.31 -9.25
N SER A 303 14.61 13.99 -9.98
CA SER A 303 14.60 13.08 -11.12
C SER A 303 15.55 13.57 -12.23
N ARG A 304 15.39 14.81 -12.68
CA ARG A 304 16.26 15.42 -13.69
C ARG A 304 17.72 15.47 -13.28
N ALA A 305 17.99 15.85 -12.03
CA ALA A 305 19.35 15.95 -11.50
C ALA A 305 20.08 14.59 -11.48
N ASN A 306 19.34 13.48 -11.40
CA ASN A 306 19.89 12.14 -11.25
C ASN A 306 19.77 11.25 -12.50
N VAL A 307 19.23 11.74 -13.62
CA VAL A 307 19.01 10.92 -14.84
C VAL A 307 20.29 10.29 -15.41
N LYS A 308 21.46 10.89 -15.14
CA LYS A 308 22.76 10.32 -15.53
C LYS A 308 23.17 9.10 -14.71
N ARG A 309 22.59 8.90 -13.53
CA ARG A 309 22.95 7.86 -12.55
C ARG A 309 21.83 6.86 -12.28
N ARG A 310 20.59 7.23 -12.59
CA ARG A 310 19.37 6.51 -12.25
C ARG A 310 18.36 6.67 -13.38
N THR A 311 17.44 5.72 -13.51
CA THR A 311 16.29 5.87 -14.39
C THR A 311 15.48 7.09 -13.99
N ALA A 312 15.10 7.91 -14.98
CA ALA A 312 14.20 9.04 -14.75
C ALA A 312 12.88 8.53 -14.17
N LEU A 313 12.37 9.23 -13.16
CA LEU A 313 11.05 8.97 -12.61
C LEU A 313 9.99 9.38 -13.62
N ASN A 314 9.00 8.53 -13.85
CA ASN A 314 7.85 8.84 -14.72
C ASN A 314 6.83 9.73 -14.00
N LEU A 315 7.23 10.97 -13.74
CA LEU A 315 6.39 11.99 -13.11
C LEU A 315 6.69 13.36 -13.75
N LEU A 316 5.82 14.33 -13.47
CA LEU A 316 5.95 15.71 -13.93
C LEU A 316 5.95 16.68 -12.75
N ALA A 317 6.50 17.87 -12.98
CA ALA A 317 6.19 19.03 -12.15
C ALA A 317 4.66 19.27 -12.11
N PRO A 318 4.14 19.92 -11.06
CA PRO A 318 2.71 20.17 -10.89
C PRO A 318 2.03 20.78 -12.13
N ASP A 319 2.63 21.80 -12.76
CA ASP A 319 2.06 22.42 -13.96
C ASP A 319 1.97 21.45 -15.15
N GLY A 320 2.97 20.57 -15.30
CA GLY A 320 2.97 19.54 -16.33
C GLY A 320 1.90 18.47 -16.06
N ALA A 321 1.82 17.99 -14.82
CA ALA A 321 0.80 17.02 -14.42
C ALA A 321 -0.61 17.57 -14.59
N LEU A 322 -0.84 18.84 -14.21
CA LEU A 322 -2.09 19.54 -14.41
C LEU A 322 -2.42 19.69 -15.90
N GLN A 323 -1.45 20.05 -16.73
CA GLN A 323 -1.66 20.19 -18.17
C GLN A 323 -2.03 18.85 -18.83
N GLU A 324 -1.40 17.74 -18.44
CA GLU A 324 -1.75 16.42 -18.98
C GLU A 324 -3.16 15.98 -18.56
N LEU A 325 -3.53 16.17 -17.29
CA LEU A 325 -4.89 15.87 -16.82
C LEU A 325 -5.93 16.72 -17.55
N ALA A 326 -5.69 18.02 -17.71
CA ALA A 326 -6.59 18.90 -18.44
C ALA A 326 -6.70 18.58 -19.94
N MET A 327 -5.79 17.75 -20.48
CA MET A 327 -5.85 17.23 -21.84
C MET A 327 -6.50 15.83 -21.91
N GLY A 328 -6.99 15.29 -20.80
CA GLY A 328 -7.59 13.96 -20.73
C GLY A 328 -6.59 12.80 -20.77
N LEU A 329 -5.29 13.04 -20.52
CA LEU A 329 -4.25 12.00 -20.62
C LEU A 329 -4.18 11.05 -19.41
N GLY A 330 -5.00 11.28 -18.37
CA GLY A 330 -5.07 10.42 -17.18
C GLY A 330 -3.80 10.43 -16.33
N TYR A 331 -3.65 9.41 -15.49
CA TYR A 331 -2.49 9.24 -14.62
C TYR A 331 -1.34 8.54 -15.35
N ARG A 332 -0.10 8.95 -15.08
CA ARG A 332 1.10 8.24 -15.53
C ARG A 332 1.34 6.98 -14.72
N ASP A 333 1.91 5.95 -15.36
CA ASP A 333 2.34 4.73 -14.68
C ASP A 333 3.48 5.01 -13.68
N GLN A 334 3.27 4.54 -12.45
CA GLN A 334 4.09 4.86 -11.28
C GLN A 334 4.49 3.58 -10.52
N LEU A 335 5.30 2.74 -11.17
CA LEU A 335 5.62 1.38 -10.71
C LEU A 335 6.50 1.35 -9.45
N THR A 336 7.62 2.09 -9.43
CA THR A 336 8.54 2.18 -8.28
C THR A 336 9.54 3.33 -8.48
N SER A 337 10.30 3.68 -7.43
CA SER A 337 11.25 4.79 -7.44
C SER A 337 12.51 4.48 -6.65
N TRP A 338 13.61 5.14 -6.99
CA TRP A 338 14.82 5.15 -6.17
C TRP A 338 14.81 6.28 -5.13
N ASN A 339 13.83 7.20 -5.18
CA ASN A 339 13.76 8.37 -4.32
C ASN A 339 12.90 8.09 -3.08
N ALA A 340 13.45 8.33 -1.88
CA ALA A 340 12.75 8.09 -0.63
C ALA A 340 11.46 8.91 -0.48
N VAL A 341 11.47 10.19 -0.88
CA VAL A 341 10.28 11.05 -0.79
C VAL A 341 9.15 10.48 -1.64
N TYR A 342 9.46 9.86 -2.77
CA TYR A 342 8.46 9.20 -3.60
C TYR A 342 7.74 8.08 -2.84
N HIS A 343 8.48 7.16 -2.21
CA HIS A 343 7.91 6.06 -1.43
C HIS A 343 7.06 6.55 -0.27
N ILE A 344 7.47 7.65 0.33
CA ILE A 344 6.78 8.22 1.49
C ILE A 344 5.51 8.94 1.05
N MET A 345 5.49 9.58 -0.12
CA MET A 345 4.23 10.11 -0.65
C MET A 345 3.21 9.00 -0.91
N GLN A 346 3.65 7.79 -1.26
CA GLN A 346 2.75 6.64 -1.36
C GLN A 346 2.22 6.24 0.03
N ARG A 347 3.12 5.97 1.01
CA ARG A 347 2.72 5.59 2.39
C ARG A 347 1.87 6.67 3.07
N TRP A 348 2.33 7.92 3.07
CA TRP A 348 1.64 9.07 3.66
C TRP A 348 0.31 9.36 2.97
N GLY A 349 0.26 9.25 1.63
CA GLY A 349 -0.99 9.34 0.88
C GLY A 349 -2.01 8.30 1.30
N GLY A 350 -1.54 7.09 1.66
CA GLY A 350 -2.39 6.04 2.21
C GLY A 350 -2.90 6.32 3.60
N TYR A 351 -2.00 6.72 4.50
CA TYR A 351 -2.35 7.09 5.86
C TYR A 351 -3.36 8.23 5.86
N ALA A 352 -3.04 9.36 5.21
CA ALA A 352 -3.92 10.52 5.12
C ALA A 352 -5.24 10.18 4.43
N GLY A 353 -5.21 9.29 3.43
CA GLY A 353 -6.40 8.76 2.79
C GLY A 353 -7.28 8.04 3.82
N ILE A 354 -6.82 6.90 4.35
CA ILE A 354 -7.60 6.05 5.25
C ILE A 354 -8.15 6.85 6.45
N MET A 355 -7.33 7.71 7.05
CA MET A 355 -7.75 8.53 8.19
C MET A 355 -8.85 9.56 7.83
N ALA A 356 -8.91 10.03 6.58
CA ALA A 356 -9.86 11.06 6.15
C ALA A 356 -11.16 10.49 5.54
N PHE A 357 -11.10 9.33 4.87
CA PHE A 357 -12.24 8.78 4.12
C PHE A 357 -12.71 7.40 4.61
N THR A 358 -12.29 6.99 5.80
CA THR A 358 -12.88 5.86 6.52
C THR A 358 -13.30 6.30 7.92
N ASP A 359 -14.26 5.59 8.49
CA ASP A 359 -14.70 5.71 9.88
C ASP A 359 -14.09 4.63 10.78
N VAL A 360 -13.19 3.81 10.24
CA VAL A 360 -12.57 2.68 10.94
C VAL A 360 -11.66 3.14 12.06
N PHE A 361 -11.04 4.31 11.92
CA PHE A 361 -10.05 4.82 12.86
C PHE A 361 -10.55 6.02 13.66
N THR A 362 -10.10 6.11 14.90
CA THR A 362 -10.15 7.32 15.73
C THR A 362 -9.14 8.36 15.21
N PRO A 363 -9.26 9.65 15.58
CA PRO A 363 -8.31 10.67 15.14
C PRO A 363 -6.85 10.42 15.54
N ASP A 364 -6.60 9.62 16.58
CA ASP A 364 -5.27 9.20 17.03
C ASP A 364 -4.77 7.90 16.38
N GLY A 365 -5.53 7.32 15.45
CA GLY A 365 -5.11 6.17 14.63
C GLY A 365 -5.39 4.79 15.23
N ALA A 366 -6.15 4.70 16.33
CA ALA A 366 -6.64 3.44 16.86
C ALA A 366 -7.89 2.97 16.09
N LEU A 367 -8.16 1.67 16.03
CA LEU A 367 -9.42 1.15 15.55
C LEU A 367 -10.56 1.59 16.48
N ARG A 368 -11.69 2.02 15.89
CA ARG A 368 -12.91 2.32 16.65
C ARG A 368 -13.59 1.06 17.16
N GLU A 369 -13.58 0.03 16.32
CA GLU A 369 -14.17 -1.27 16.59
C GLU A 369 -13.22 -2.32 16.04
N VAL A 370 -12.89 -3.32 16.86
CA VAL A 370 -12.10 -4.47 16.42
C VAL A 370 -13.06 -5.41 15.69
N PRO A 371 -12.80 -5.76 14.42
CA PRO A 371 -13.66 -6.68 13.69
C PRO A 371 -13.78 -8.01 14.44
N PRO A 372 -14.96 -8.65 14.46
CA PRO A 372 -15.09 -9.97 15.03
C PRO A 372 -14.17 -10.95 14.30
N GLU A 373 -13.75 -12.01 14.99
CA GLU A 373 -13.01 -13.09 14.35
C GLU A 373 -13.86 -13.67 13.21
N PRO A 374 -13.33 -13.77 11.98
CA PRO A 374 -14.08 -14.38 10.90
C PRO A 374 -14.39 -15.82 11.30
N PRO A 375 -15.59 -16.34 10.97
CA PRO A 375 -15.88 -17.74 11.21
C PRO A 375 -14.79 -18.57 10.51
N PRO A 376 -14.35 -19.69 11.12
CA PRO A 376 -13.35 -20.54 10.50
C PRO A 376 -13.82 -20.87 9.07
N PRO A 377 -12.90 -20.85 8.08
CA PRO A 377 -13.27 -21.09 6.70
C PRO A 377 -14.07 -22.37 6.66
N GLN A 378 -15.33 -22.28 6.20
CA GLN A 378 -16.13 -23.47 6.03
C GLN A 378 -15.32 -24.36 5.09
N VAL A 379 -14.97 -25.56 5.55
CA VAL A 379 -14.35 -26.56 4.69
C VAL A 379 -15.38 -26.82 3.61
N VAL A 380 -15.24 -26.13 2.48
CA VAL A 380 -16.00 -26.41 1.28
C VAL A 380 -15.47 -27.77 0.86
N HIS A 381 -16.13 -28.83 1.35
CA HIS A 381 -15.94 -30.14 0.80
C HIS A 381 -16.18 -29.96 -0.69
N PRO A 382 -15.16 -30.20 -1.55
CA PRO A 382 -15.34 -30.05 -2.98
C PRO A 382 -16.58 -30.87 -3.30
N GLU A 383 -17.60 -30.24 -3.90
CA GLU A 383 -18.75 -30.99 -4.40
C GLU A 383 -18.15 -32.17 -5.17
N PRO A 384 -18.56 -33.42 -4.83
CA PRO A 384 -17.97 -34.58 -5.45
C PRO A 384 -18.04 -34.35 -6.95
N THR A 385 -16.87 -34.24 -7.58
CA THR A 385 -16.76 -33.95 -9.01
C THR A 385 -17.75 -34.86 -9.70
N PRO A 386 -18.76 -34.32 -10.42
CA PRO A 386 -19.71 -35.15 -11.14
C PRO A 386 -18.89 -36.16 -11.93
N VAL A 387 -19.05 -37.44 -11.59
CA VAL A 387 -18.29 -38.51 -12.25
C VAL A 387 -18.70 -38.42 -13.71
N ALA A 388 -17.81 -37.86 -14.53
CA ALA A 388 -18.03 -37.82 -15.96
C ALA A 388 -18.24 -39.28 -16.41
N PRO A 389 -19.30 -39.59 -17.17
CA PRO A 389 -19.44 -40.91 -17.76
C PRO A 389 -18.14 -41.24 -18.50
N ALA A 390 -17.60 -42.43 -18.24
CA ALA A 390 -16.30 -42.86 -18.75
C ALA A 390 -16.22 -42.60 -20.26
N ALA A 391 -15.45 -41.58 -20.64
CA ALA A 391 -15.17 -41.30 -22.04
C ALA A 391 -14.25 -42.41 -22.57
N GLU A 392 -14.58 -42.94 -23.75
CA GLU A 392 -13.72 -43.87 -24.48
C GLU A 392 -12.30 -43.29 -24.64
N PRO A 393 -11.25 -44.12 -24.52
CA PRO A 393 -9.87 -43.66 -24.59
C PRO A 393 -9.59 -43.03 -25.96
N PRO A 394 -9.09 -41.78 -26.01
CA PRO A 394 -8.71 -41.16 -27.26
C PRO A 394 -7.47 -41.85 -27.86
N ALA A 395 -7.45 -41.97 -29.18
CA ALA A 395 -6.33 -42.48 -29.95
C ALA A 395 -5.06 -41.62 -29.74
N PRO A 396 -3.86 -42.21 -29.82
CA PRO A 396 -2.61 -41.51 -29.54
C PRO A 396 -2.30 -40.49 -30.64
N THR A 397 -2.35 -39.19 -30.30
CA THR A 397 -1.81 -38.11 -31.13
C THR A 397 -0.62 -37.45 -30.43
N GLY A 398 0.47 -37.34 -31.19
CA GLY A 398 1.80 -36.98 -30.73
C GLY A 398 2.01 -35.51 -30.32
N CYS A 399 3.21 -35.33 -29.76
CA CYS A 399 3.78 -34.09 -29.22
C CYS A 399 3.54 -32.81 -30.04
N ALA A 400 3.17 -31.74 -29.32
CA ALA A 400 3.70 -30.41 -29.55
C ALA A 400 3.64 -29.60 -28.23
N THR A 401 4.76 -29.55 -27.51
CA THR A 401 4.96 -28.63 -26.39
C THR A 401 5.50 -27.31 -26.92
N THR A 402 4.68 -26.25 -26.87
CA THR A 402 5.14 -24.86 -26.98
C THR A 402 4.69 -24.10 -25.74
N ARG A 403 5.61 -23.95 -24.78
CA ARG A 403 5.50 -22.96 -23.70
C ARG A 403 5.93 -21.60 -24.26
N PRO A 404 5.24 -20.48 -23.98
CA PRO A 404 5.83 -19.17 -24.18
C PRO A 404 6.82 -18.86 -23.04
N PRO A 405 7.91 -18.13 -23.29
CA PRO A 405 8.85 -17.72 -22.26
C PRO A 405 8.25 -16.56 -21.45
N GLY A 406 7.96 -16.81 -20.17
CA GLY A 406 7.74 -15.77 -19.17
C GLY A 406 9.07 -15.11 -18.82
N LEU A 407 9.39 -14.01 -19.50
CA LEU A 407 10.65 -13.27 -19.38
C LEU A 407 10.34 -11.80 -19.02
N TRP A 408 9.76 -11.55 -17.84
CA TRP A 408 9.45 -10.19 -17.36
C TRP A 408 9.66 -9.92 -15.86
N LEU A 409 10.46 -10.73 -15.15
CA LEU A 409 10.75 -10.48 -13.71
C LEU A 409 12.24 -10.33 -13.33
N LEU A 410 13.18 -10.46 -14.26
CA LEU A 410 14.62 -10.37 -13.93
C LEU A 410 15.23 -8.96 -14.12
N GLY A 411 14.54 -8.03 -14.80
CA GLY A 411 15.08 -6.70 -15.12
C GLY A 411 15.05 -5.67 -13.99
N LEU A 412 14.11 -5.79 -13.04
CA LEU A 412 13.99 -4.86 -11.89
C LEU A 412 14.89 -5.27 -10.71
N TYR A 413 15.45 -6.47 -10.76
CA TYR A 413 16.19 -7.14 -9.69
C TYR A 413 17.62 -6.60 -9.47
N PHE A 414 18.35 -6.21 -10.53
CA PHE A 414 19.77 -5.85 -10.38
C PHE A 414 20.04 -4.36 -10.05
N ILE A 415 19.15 -3.45 -10.42
CA ILE A 415 19.37 -2.00 -10.20
C ILE A 415 18.98 -1.58 -8.77
N TRP A 416 18.00 -2.26 -8.17
CA TRP A 416 17.57 -2.00 -6.79
C TRP A 416 18.59 -2.55 -5.76
N LEU A 417 19.09 -3.79 -5.93
CA LEU A 417 20.13 -4.38 -5.07
C LEU A 417 21.46 -3.59 -5.11
N ALA A 418 21.89 -3.13 -6.29
CA ALA A 418 23.20 -2.50 -6.45
C ALA A 418 23.35 -1.13 -5.77
N THR A 419 22.25 -0.55 -5.26
CA THR A 419 22.27 0.84 -4.77
C THR A 419 21.93 1.03 -3.31
N ARG A 420 21.56 -0.05 -2.60
CA ARG A 420 21.38 -0.08 -1.13
C ARG A 420 22.36 -0.99 -0.39
N PHE A 421 22.97 -1.98 -1.06
CA PHE A 421 23.88 -2.93 -0.41
C PHE A 421 25.33 -2.44 -0.35
N SER A 422 25.60 -1.46 0.51
CA SER A 422 26.95 -1.16 1.04
C SER A 422 27.12 -1.58 2.51
N SER A 423 26.16 -2.32 3.09
CA SER A 423 26.24 -2.79 4.47
C SER A 423 25.47 -4.12 4.63
N ARG A 424 26.20 -5.25 4.50
CA ARG A 424 25.80 -6.65 4.78
C ARG A 424 24.81 -7.31 3.80
N ARG A 425 25.16 -8.53 3.34
CA ARG A 425 24.48 -9.28 2.26
C ARG A 425 23.59 -10.35 2.88
N LEU A 426 22.29 -10.33 2.60
CA LEU A 426 21.43 -11.50 2.84
C LEU A 426 21.74 -12.57 1.78
N VAL A 427 22.12 -13.78 2.19
CA VAL A 427 22.39 -14.90 1.28
C VAL A 427 21.17 -15.81 1.26
N ILE A 428 20.46 -15.87 0.13
CA ILE A 428 19.36 -16.83 -0.03
C ILE A 428 19.96 -18.20 -0.36
N SER A 429 19.84 -19.15 0.57
CA SER A 429 20.30 -20.53 0.38
C SER A 429 19.31 -21.31 -0.47
N SER A 430 19.65 -21.57 -1.74
CA SER A 430 19.01 -22.63 -2.52
C SER A 430 19.70 -23.96 -2.22
N SER A 431 19.20 -24.69 -1.22
CA SER A 431 19.69 -26.04 -0.93
C SER A 431 19.14 -27.04 -1.96
N LEU A 432 19.91 -27.27 -3.03
CA LEU A 432 19.92 -28.57 -3.70
C LEU A 432 20.89 -29.48 -2.93
N PRO A 433 20.51 -30.74 -2.62
CA PRO A 433 21.40 -31.65 -1.92
C PRO A 433 22.63 -31.98 -2.78
N ARG A 434 23.82 -31.67 -2.27
CA ARG A 434 25.07 -32.22 -2.80
C ARG A 434 25.12 -33.71 -2.49
N THR A 435 25.04 -34.54 -3.52
CA THR A 435 25.46 -35.94 -3.43
C THR A 435 26.96 -35.99 -3.17
N ALA A 436 27.36 -36.79 -2.19
CA ALA A 436 28.74 -37.10 -1.87
C ALA A 436 29.46 -37.79 -3.03
N ASN A 437 30.72 -37.40 -3.25
CA ASN A 437 31.84 -38.27 -3.61
C ASN A 437 33.15 -37.57 -3.25
#